data_AF-A0A962NEL6-F1
#
_entry.id   AF-A0A962NEL6-F1
#
_cell.length_a   1.000
_cell.length_b   1.000
_cell.length_c   1.000
_cell.angle_alpha   90.00
_cell.angle_beta   90.00
_cell.angle_gamma   90.00
#
_symmetry.space_group_name_H-M   'P 1'
#
loop_
_entity.id
_entity.type
_entity.pdbx_description
1 polymer ?
#
loop_
_entity_poly.entity_id
_entity_poly.type
_entity_poly.pdbx_seq_one_letter_code
_entity_poly.pdbx_strand_id
1 'polypeptide(L)'
;MKKAFWSLIVLLVLGVAALLGASWYGGGRVESELQQRLASANDSLRKLSDQLQLDPPLQLKLASYERHLLDSAAVLSLEGGPAELPEDRARIDLKLTHGPLLWRPDTNTDAPLLGQGLGQLKLDLSALDRAGQERISQAFGGREPLTGLAWQGFDGQTHYQVDLNPLDYRDEASGVAVSLAEASLNGLVSASQRGGQEVLTLPSHFRAGAFRMELPGENGPSHLSFSGISADADYDLNEGGLALRSHSSLEVPKLEFMAPDVPEPVSFSLVSRSSMSDDAGSLYLDSDLKLQAVKTPFAPETEAGLNFRLSGLNEAAMTEFQQQLQAL
;
A
#
# COMPACT_ATOMS: atom_id res chain seq x y z
N MET A 1 10.37 -6.57 -19.31
CA MET A 1 9.16 -7.36 -18.95
C MET A 1 9.13 -7.85 -17.49
N LYS A 2 10.15 -8.56 -16.98
CA LYS A 2 10.06 -9.30 -15.70
C LYS A 2 10.16 -8.44 -14.44
N LYS A 3 10.97 -7.37 -14.46
CA LYS A 3 11.11 -6.42 -13.34
C LYS A 3 9.89 -5.49 -13.21
N ALA A 4 9.28 -5.12 -14.34
CA ALA A 4 8.12 -4.23 -14.41
C ALA A 4 6.84 -4.83 -13.80
N PHE A 5 6.65 -6.15 -13.90
CA PHE A 5 5.49 -6.86 -13.31
C PHE A 5 5.51 -6.83 -11.78
N TRP A 6 6.68 -6.91 -11.14
CA TRP A 6 6.83 -6.87 -9.69
C TRP A 6 6.64 -5.48 -9.12
N SER A 7 7.19 -4.47 -9.79
CA SER A 7 6.93 -3.06 -9.47
C SER A 7 5.43 -2.79 -9.53
N LEU A 8 4.74 -3.30 -10.56
CA LEU A 8 3.30 -3.13 -10.76
C LEU A 8 2.47 -3.70 -9.60
N ILE A 9 2.73 -4.92 -9.13
CA ILE A 9 1.96 -5.50 -8.01
C ILE A 9 2.15 -4.70 -6.72
N VAL A 10 3.39 -4.32 -6.40
CA VAL A 10 3.70 -3.52 -5.20
C VAL A 10 3.09 -2.12 -5.31
N LEU A 11 3.18 -1.48 -6.47
CA LEU A 11 2.60 -0.16 -6.75
C LEU A 11 1.06 -0.20 -6.73
N LEU A 12 0.46 -1.29 -7.20
CA LEU A 12 -0.98 -1.44 -7.27
C LEU A 12 -1.56 -1.68 -5.87
N VAL A 13 -0.90 -2.47 -5.02
CA VAL A 13 -1.27 -2.59 -3.60
C VAL A 13 -1.19 -1.23 -2.89
N LEU A 14 -0.12 -0.46 -3.10
CA LEU A 14 0.05 0.86 -2.47
C LEU A 14 -0.94 1.91 -3.00
N GLY A 15 -1.18 1.96 -4.31
CA GLY A 15 -2.11 2.90 -4.93
C GLY A 15 -3.58 2.61 -4.59
N VAL A 16 -3.95 1.32 -4.50
CA VAL A 16 -5.30 0.87 -4.13
C VAL A 16 -5.60 1.09 -2.65
N ALA A 17 -4.62 0.85 -1.77
CA ALA A 17 -4.75 1.15 -0.35
C ALA A 17 -5.04 2.63 -0.09
N ALA A 18 -4.34 3.52 -0.81
CA ALA A 18 -4.57 4.97 -0.74
C ALA A 18 -5.97 5.37 -1.22
N LEU A 19 -6.50 4.68 -2.24
CA LEU A 19 -7.87 4.90 -2.72
C LEU A 19 -8.92 4.46 -1.71
N LEU A 20 -8.81 3.25 -1.13
CA LEU A 20 -9.84 2.68 -0.27
C LEU A 20 -9.90 3.30 1.13
N GLY A 21 -8.76 3.71 1.69
CA GLY A 21 -8.73 4.39 2.99
C GLY A 21 -9.35 5.79 2.97
N ALA A 22 -9.33 6.49 1.83
CA ALA A 22 -9.73 7.90 1.75
C ALA A 22 -11.17 8.15 1.23
N SER A 23 -11.94 7.13 0.86
CA SER A 23 -13.01 7.25 -0.16
C SER A 23 -14.46 7.18 0.32
N TRP A 24 -14.78 7.40 1.61
CA TRP A 24 -16.14 7.20 2.11
C TRP A 24 -16.66 8.35 2.99
N TYR A 25 -16.46 9.61 2.60
CA TYR A 25 -17.00 10.74 3.35
C TYR A 25 -17.71 11.74 2.45
N GLY A 26 -18.85 11.33 1.87
CA GLY A 26 -19.66 12.24 1.06
C GLY A 26 -20.84 11.61 0.33
N GLY A 27 -21.97 11.44 1.05
CA GLY A 27 -23.25 11.07 0.45
C GLY A 27 -23.68 12.02 -0.69
N GLY A 28 -23.98 11.45 -1.86
CA GLY A 28 -24.66 12.11 -2.98
C GLY A 28 -23.77 12.60 -4.13
N ARG A 29 -22.44 12.59 -3.96
CA ARG A 29 -21.46 13.15 -4.91
C ARG A 29 -20.34 12.18 -5.29
N VAL A 30 -20.67 10.89 -5.32
CA VAL A 30 -19.73 9.77 -5.51
C VAL A 30 -18.78 9.97 -6.68
N GLU A 31 -19.25 10.41 -7.85
CA GLU A 31 -18.38 10.64 -9.01
C GLU A 31 -17.39 11.80 -8.80
N SER A 32 -17.86 12.96 -8.33
CA SER A 32 -17.00 14.12 -8.09
C SER A 32 -16.02 13.87 -6.93
N GLU A 33 -16.45 13.11 -5.91
CA GLU A 33 -15.59 12.71 -4.81
C GLU A 33 -14.54 11.70 -5.31
N LEU A 34 -14.94 10.69 -6.08
CA LEU A 34 -14.03 9.74 -6.72
C LEU A 34 -12.98 10.46 -7.56
N GLN A 35 -13.36 11.47 -8.37
CA GLN A 35 -12.43 12.28 -9.15
C GLN A 35 -11.47 13.09 -8.26
N GLN A 36 -11.95 13.72 -7.19
CA GLN A 36 -11.09 14.44 -6.24
C GLN A 36 -10.09 13.51 -5.55
N ARG A 37 -10.54 12.31 -5.15
CA ARG A 37 -9.67 11.32 -4.52
C ARG A 37 -8.68 10.73 -5.51
N LEU A 38 -9.08 10.49 -6.76
CA LEU A 38 -8.16 10.10 -7.84
C LEU A 38 -7.07 11.16 -8.05
N ALA A 39 -7.41 12.46 -7.99
CA ALA A 39 -6.42 13.52 -8.07
C ALA A 39 -5.40 13.44 -6.91
N SER A 40 -5.87 13.27 -5.66
CA SER A 40 -5.00 13.12 -4.48
C SER A 40 -4.13 11.85 -4.54
N ALA A 41 -4.71 10.74 -4.99
CA ALA A 41 -3.97 9.50 -5.23
C ALA A 41 -2.90 9.69 -6.31
N ASN A 42 -3.23 10.37 -7.40
CA ASN A 42 -2.30 10.70 -8.48
C ASN A 42 -1.16 11.60 -8.02
N ASP A 43 -1.40 12.56 -7.13
CA ASP A 43 -0.31 13.37 -6.57
C ASP A 43 0.66 12.52 -5.73
N SER A 44 0.14 11.53 -5.01
CA SER A 44 0.96 10.57 -4.26
C SER A 44 1.73 9.63 -5.19
N LEU A 45 1.08 9.13 -6.23
CA LEU A 45 1.70 8.30 -7.26
C LEU A 45 2.77 9.04 -8.06
N ARG A 46 2.58 10.33 -8.33
CA ARG A 46 3.59 11.19 -8.96
C ARG A 46 4.81 11.33 -8.08
N LYS A 47 4.65 11.69 -6.81
CA LYS A 47 5.77 11.79 -5.85
C LYS A 47 6.55 10.47 -5.78
N LEU A 48 5.85 9.34 -5.77
CA LEU A 48 6.48 8.02 -5.78
C LEU A 48 7.18 7.75 -7.12
N SER A 49 6.57 8.12 -8.24
CA SER A 49 7.16 7.99 -9.57
C SER A 49 8.43 8.81 -9.69
N ASP A 50 8.46 10.04 -9.14
CA ASP A 50 9.63 10.91 -9.12
C ASP A 50 10.77 10.29 -8.29
N GLN A 51 10.46 9.75 -7.10
CA GLN A 51 11.42 9.04 -6.26
C GLN A 51 12.01 7.81 -6.96
N LEU A 52 11.19 7.12 -7.75
CA LEU A 52 11.57 5.94 -8.51
C LEU A 52 12.10 6.26 -9.92
N GLN A 53 12.16 7.53 -10.31
CA GLN A 53 12.60 8.02 -11.63
C GLN A 53 11.83 7.34 -12.79
N LEU A 54 10.52 7.21 -12.65
CA LEU A 54 9.65 6.63 -13.67
C LEU A 54 9.22 7.70 -14.68
N ASP A 55 9.44 7.43 -15.96
CA ASP A 55 8.97 8.25 -17.08
C ASP A 55 8.28 7.36 -18.13
N PRO A 56 6.98 7.58 -18.42
CA PRO A 56 6.07 8.55 -17.80
C PRO A 56 5.71 8.23 -16.34
N PRO A 57 5.27 9.22 -15.53
CA PRO A 57 4.84 9.00 -14.16
C PRO A 57 3.56 8.16 -14.11
N LEU A 58 3.37 7.42 -13.01
CA LEU A 58 2.17 6.63 -12.77
C LEU A 58 0.97 7.52 -12.49
N GLN A 59 -0.15 7.17 -13.09
CA GLN A 59 -1.43 7.83 -12.87
C GLN A 59 -2.59 6.85 -12.97
N LEU A 60 -3.58 7.02 -12.11
CA LEU A 60 -4.88 6.38 -12.19
C LEU A 60 -5.85 7.29 -12.93
N LYS A 61 -6.53 6.75 -13.94
CA LYS A 61 -7.62 7.41 -14.64
C LYS A 61 -8.92 6.67 -14.43
N LEU A 62 -10.02 7.42 -14.39
CA LEU A 62 -11.35 6.85 -14.44
C LEU A 62 -11.66 6.50 -15.90
N ALA A 63 -11.61 5.19 -16.23
CA ALA A 63 -11.87 4.71 -17.58
C ALA A 63 -13.38 4.63 -17.88
N SER A 64 -14.18 4.22 -16.89
CA SER A 64 -15.63 4.26 -16.97
C SER A 64 -16.26 4.43 -15.59
N TYR A 65 -17.47 4.99 -15.56
CA TYR A 65 -18.29 5.12 -14.37
C TYR A 65 -19.76 4.95 -14.75
N GLU A 66 -20.40 3.95 -14.16
CA GLU A 66 -21.82 3.67 -14.33
C GLU A 66 -22.51 3.83 -12.97
N ARG A 67 -23.57 4.62 -12.94
CA ARG A 67 -24.34 4.87 -11.73
C ARG A 67 -25.74 4.30 -11.87
N HIS A 68 -26.11 3.47 -10.90
CA HIS A 68 -27.47 3.00 -10.70
C HIS A 68 -28.06 3.58 -9.41
N LEU A 69 -29.30 3.19 -9.08
CA LEU A 69 -30.01 3.74 -7.93
C LEU A 69 -29.38 3.34 -6.59
N LEU A 70 -28.92 2.09 -6.48
CA LEU A 70 -28.40 1.49 -5.24
C LEU A 70 -26.94 1.04 -5.36
N ASP A 71 -26.35 1.17 -6.55
CA ASP A 71 -24.97 0.78 -6.79
C ASP A 71 -24.33 1.69 -7.84
N SER A 72 -23.02 1.61 -7.94
CA SER A 72 -22.23 2.24 -8.97
C SER A 72 -21.05 1.34 -9.29
N ALA A 73 -20.65 1.30 -10.54
CA ALA A 73 -19.44 0.61 -10.97
C ALA A 73 -18.48 1.65 -11.56
N ALA A 74 -17.20 1.53 -11.22
CA ALA A 74 -16.15 2.34 -11.79
C ALA A 74 -15.01 1.41 -12.24
N VAL A 75 -14.44 1.70 -13.40
CA VAL A 75 -13.22 1.03 -13.85
C VAL A 75 -12.11 2.07 -13.81
N LEU A 76 -11.08 1.80 -13.03
CA LEU A 76 -9.88 2.65 -12.97
C LEU A 76 -8.79 2.01 -13.82
N SER A 77 -8.15 2.77 -14.70
CA SER A 77 -6.97 2.33 -15.44
C SER A 77 -5.72 2.94 -14.83
N LEU A 78 -4.74 2.11 -14.52
CA LEU A 78 -3.38 2.58 -14.21
C LEU A 78 -2.63 2.78 -15.53
N GLU A 79 -2.14 3.99 -15.72
CA GLU A 79 -1.33 4.39 -16.86
C GLU A 79 0.05 4.87 -16.40
N GLY A 80 0.99 4.84 -17.33
CA GLY A 80 2.37 5.27 -17.12
C GLY A 80 3.29 4.21 -16.51
N GLY A 81 4.47 4.64 -16.07
CA GLY A 81 5.55 3.77 -15.59
C GLY A 81 6.54 3.39 -16.71
N PRO A 82 7.53 2.53 -16.42
CA PRO A 82 8.63 2.24 -17.35
C PRO A 82 8.10 1.72 -18.69
N ALA A 83 8.70 2.16 -19.81
CA ALA A 83 8.31 1.85 -21.20
C ALA A 83 8.21 0.34 -21.55
N GLU A 84 8.68 -0.55 -20.66
CA GLU A 84 8.50 -2.00 -20.76
C GLU A 84 7.15 -2.49 -20.21
N LEU A 85 6.34 -1.60 -19.64
CA LEU A 85 4.95 -1.85 -19.31
C LEU A 85 4.11 -1.73 -20.59
N PRO A 86 3.32 -2.77 -20.95
CA PRO A 86 2.38 -2.65 -22.05
C PRO A 86 1.41 -1.49 -21.75
N GLU A 87 1.17 -0.63 -22.75
CA GLU A 87 0.49 0.66 -22.61
C GLU A 87 -0.95 0.60 -22.03
N ASP A 88 -1.57 -0.59 -21.89
CA ASP A 88 -3.00 -0.76 -21.54
C ASP A 88 -3.28 -1.66 -20.29
N ARG A 89 -2.27 -1.92 -19.45
CA ARG A 89 -2.18 -3.10 -18.57
C ARG A 89 -3.25 -3.37 -17.50
N ALA A 90 -3.31 -2.47 -16.52
CA ALA A 90 -3.88 -2.77 -15.20
C ALA A 90 -5.15 -1.97 -14.97
N ARG A 91 -6.27 -2.68 -14.98
CA ARG A 91 -7.58 -2.12 -14.67
C ARG A 91 -8.02 -2.60 -13.30
N ILE A 92 -8.70 -1.74 -12.59
CA ILE A 92 -9.22 -1.99 -11.26
C ILE A 92 -10.73 -1.78 -11.36
N ASP A 93 -11.46 -2.86 -11.15
CA ASP A 93 -12.92 -2.82 -11.03
C ASP A 93 -13.28 -2.42 -9.61
N LEU A 94 -14.00 -1.31 -9.50
CA LEU A 94 -14.53 -0.79 -8.24
C LEU A 94 -16.06 -0.87 -8.31
N LYS A 95 -16.64 -1.70 -7.46
CA LYS A 95 -18.08 -1.78 -7.26
C LYS A 95 -18.45 -1.11 -5.95
N LEU A 96 -19.36 -0.14 -6.03
CA LEU A 96 -19.86 0.64 -4.92
C LEU A 96 -21.33 0.28 -4.72
N THR A 97 -21.72 -0.12 -3.53
CA THR A 97 -23.13 -0.32 -3.15
C THR A 97 -23.50 0.74 -2.13
N HIS A 98 -24.68 1.33 -2.28
CA HIS A 98 -25.18 2.44 -1.48
C HIS A 98 -26.45 2.03 -0.73
N GLY A 99 -26.63 2.60 0.45
CA GLY A 99 -27.86 2.44 1.22
C GLY A 99 -27.74 1.43 2.37
N PRO A 100 -28.84 1.24 3.13
CA PRO A 100 -28.80 0.62 4.45
C PRO A 100 -28.49 -0.88 4.44
N LEU A 101 -28.69 -1.54 3.30
CA LEU A 101 -28.50 -2.98 3.12
C LEU A 101 -27.45 -3.22 2.05
N LEU A 102 -26.27 -3.64 2.49
CA LEU A 102 -25.08 -3.78 1.67
C LEU A 102 -24.86 -5.25 1.34
N TRP A 103 -25.10 -5.62 0.08
CA TRP A 103 -24.94 -7.01 -0.37
C TRP A 103 -23.48 -7.34 -0.66
N ARG A 104 -22.99 -8.50 -0.20
CA ARG A 104 -21.61 -8.97 -0.40
C ARG A 104 -21.58 -10.32 -1.14
N PRO A 105 -21.90 -10.34 -2.44
CA PRO A 105 -22.02 -11.60 -3.18
C PRO A 105 -20.70 -12.37 -3.27
N ASP A 106 -19.57 -11.68 -3.11
CA ASP A 106 -18.24 -12.23 -3.38
C ASP A 106 -17.44 -12.58 -2.12
N THR A 107 -18.08 -12.54 -0.94
CA THR A 107 -17.45 -12.97 0.32
C THR A 107 -18.03 -14.31 0.76
N ASN A 108 -17.24 -15.17 1.40
CA ASN A 108 -17.69 -16.46 2.02
C ASN A 108 -18.75 -16.30 3.13
N THR A 109 -19.33 -15.11 3.27
CA THR A 109 -20.37 -14.78 4.22
C THR A 109 -21.57 -14.21 3.46
N ASP A 110 -22.62 -15.02 3.35
CA ASP A 110 -23.90 -14.64 2.72
C ASP A 110 -24.70 -13.60 3.53
N ALA A 111 -24.15 -13.12 4.64
CA ALA A 111 -24.81 -12.14 5.49
C ALA A 111 -24.66 -10.72 4.89
N PRO A 112 -25.78 -10.01 4.63
CA PRO A 112 -25.72 -8.61 4.25
C PRO A 112 -25.16 -7.78 5.40
N LEU A 113 -24.42 -6.72 5.06
CA LEU A 113 -23.97 -5.74 6.05
C LEU A 113 -25.00 -4.61 6.16
N LEU A 114 -25.07 -4.00 7.34
CA LEU A 114 -25.79 -2.76 7.55
C LEU A 114 -24.79 -1.61 7.57
N GLY A 115 -25.05 -0.57 6.79
CA GLY A 115 -24.16 0.57 6.70
C GLY A 115 -24.66 1.61 5.71
N GLN A 116 -23.83 2.59 5.43
CA GLN A 116 -24.12 3.66 4.48
C GLN A 116 -23.63 3.30 3.07
N GLY A 117 -22.56 2.50 3.01
CA GLY A 117 -21.93 2.15 1.74
C GLY A 117 -20.91 1.03 1.84
N LEU A 118 -20.67 0.38 0.71
CA LEU A 118 -19.74 -0.73 0.54
C LEU A 118 -18.97 -0.58 -0.78
N GLY A 119 -17.66 -0.58 -0.71
CA GLY A 119 -16.75 -0.66 -1.84
C GLY A 119 -16.13 -2.04 -1.94
N GLN A 120 -16.12 -2.57 -3.14
CA GLN A 120 -15.42 -3.79 -3.48
C GLN A 120 -14.47 -3.46 -4.63
N LEU A 121 -13.24 -3.92 -4.51
CA LEU A 121 -12.20 -3.67 -5.48
C LEU A 121 -11.59 -4.98 -5.93
N LYS A 122 -11.40 -5.13 -7.23
CA LYS A 122 -10.76 -6.29 -7.84
C LYS A 122 -9.85 -5.85 -8.98
N LEU A 123 -8.79 -6.62 -9.22
CA LEU A 123 -7.96 -6.42 -10.41
C LEU A 123 -8.66 -7.01 -11.64
N ASP A 124 -8.98 -6.17 -12.63
CA ASP A 124 -9.52 -6.58 -13.91
C ASP A 124 -8.40 -7.04 -14.84
N LEU A 125 -8.42 -8.35 -15.14
CA LEU A 125 -7.46 -9.00 -16.02
C LEU A 125 -7.93 -9.04 -17.48
N SER A 126 -9.16 -8.60 -17.79
CA SER A 126 -9.75 -8.68 -19.13
C SER A 126 -8.99 -7.86 -20.18
N ALA A 127 -8.27 -6.82 -19.75
CA ALA A 127 -7.39 -6.04 -20.60
C ALA A 127 -6.11 -6.78 -21.02
N LEU A 128 -5.75 -7.86 -20.32
CA LEU A 128 -4.63 -8.71 -20.69
C LEU A 128 -5.02 -9.64 -21.83
N ASP A 129 -4.03 -10.00 -22.66
CA ASP A 129 -4.20 -11.09 -23.61
C ASP A 129 -4.34 -12.43 -22.87
N ARG A 130 -4.85 -13.43 -23.57
CA ARG A 130 -5.09 -14.76 -23.00
C ARG A 130 -3.88 -15.34 -22.29
N ALA A 131 -2.68 -15.18 -22.87
CA ALA A 131 -1.44 -15.65 -22.26
C ALA A 131 -1.11 -14.91 -20.95
N GLY A 132 -1.38 -13.60 -20.87
CA GLY A 132 -1.23 -12.83 -19.63
C GLY A 132 -2.23 -13.22 -18.55
N GLN A 133 -3.49 -13.42 -18.92
CA GLN A 133 -4.54 -13.89 -18.00
C GLN A 133 -4.21 -15.26 -17.42
N GLU A 134 -3.85 -16.22 -18.27
CA GLU A 134 -3.47 -17.58 -17.86
C GLU A 134 -2.24 -17.55 -16.95
N ARG A 135 -1.24 -16.72 -17.26
CA ARG A 135 -0.03 -16.57 -16.43
C ARG A 135 -0.35 -16.04 -15.03
N ILE A 136 -1.16 -14.99 -14.93
CA ILE A 136 -1.54 -14.43 -13.63
C ILE A 136 -2.42 -15.41 -12.87
N SER A 137 -3.39 -16.04 -13.54
CA SER A 137 -4.24 -17.05 -12.93
C SER A 137 -3.41 -18.21 -12.36
N GLN A 138 -2.44 -18.75 -13.12
CA GLN A 138 -1.53 -19.78 -12.63
C GLN A 138 -0.70 -19.30 -11.44
N ALA A 139 -0.16 -18.08 -11.52
CA ALA A 139 0.68 -17.51 -10.47
C ALA A 139 -0.07 -17.34 -9.14
N PHE A 140 -1.38 -17.09 -9.17
CA PHE A 140 -2.23 -16.97 -7.98
C PHE A 140 -3.09 -18.21 -7.71
N GLY A 141 -2.76 -19.37 -8.31
CA GLY A 141 -3.47 -20.63 -8.08
C GLY A 141 -4.96 -20.59 -8.47
N GLY A 142 -5.31 -19.78 -9.47
CA GLY A 142 -6.68 -19.57 -9.94
C GLY A 142 -7.49 -18.56 -9.13
N ARG A 143 -6.90 -17.94 -8.10
CA ARG A 143 -7.56 -16.94 -7.26
C ARG A 143 -7.36 -15.54 -7.84
N GLU A 144 -8.24 -14.62 -7.46
CA GLU A 144 -8.08 -13.21 -7.79
C GLU A 144 -6.79 -12.66 -7.15
N PRO A 145 -5.91 -11.97 -7.88
CA PRO A 145 -4.63 -11.51 -7.32
C PRO A 145 -4.81 -10.59 -6.12
N LEU A 146 -5.71 -9.62 -6.27
CA LEU A 146 -5.96 -8.54 -5.32
C LEU A 146 -7.45 -8.38 -5.13
N THR A 147 -7.87 -8.33 -3.87
CA THR A 147 -9.22 -7.99 -3.46
C THR A 147 -9.19 -6.87 -2.45
N GLY A 148 -10.11 -5.92 -2.56
CA GLY A 148 -10.29 -4.85 -1.60
C GLY A 148 -11.76 -4.77 -1.17
N LEU A 149 -11.97 -4.45 0.09
CA LEU A 149 -13.26 -4.21 0.70
C LEU A 149 -13.15 -2.93 1.52
N ALA A 150 -14.11 -2.02 1.37
CA ALA A 150 -14.30 -0.91 2.29
C ALA A 150 -15.78 -0.84 2.66
N TRP A 151 -16.14 -0.71 3.92
CA TRP A 151 -17.53 -0.52 4.32
C TRP A 151 -17.65 0.62 5.32
N GLN A 152 -18.68 1.43 5.13
CA GLN A 152 -19.00 2.53 6.02
C GLN A 152 -20.21 2.16 6.88
N GLY A 153 -20.01 2.10 8.20
CA GLY A 153 -21.08 1.89 9.17
C GLY A 153 -21.95 3.12 9.39
N PHE A 154 -23.06 2.94 10.11
CA PHE A 154 -23.90 4.05 10.57
C PHE A 154 -23.29 4.85 11.73
N ASP A 155 -22.26 4.31 12.35
CA ASP A 155 -21.42 4.97 13.36
C ASP A 155 -20.45 5.99 12.77
N GLY A 156 -20.44 6.16 11.44
CA GLY A 156 -19.54 7.05 10.73
C GLY A 156 -18.12 6.50 10.55
N GLN A 157 -17.89 5.24 10.94
CA GLN A 157 -16.62 4.56 10.75
C GLN A 157 -16.57 3.88 9.38
N THR A 158 -15.44 4.03 8.70
CA THR A 158 -15.14 3.31 7.46
C THR A 158 -14.06 2.30 7.75
N HIS A 159 -14.39 1.02 7.64
CA HIS A 159 -13.40 -0.04 7.74
C HIS A 159 -12.96 -0.44 6.35
N TYR A 160 -11.70 -0.82 6.21
CA TYR A 160 -11.17 -1.29 4.95
C TYR A 160 -10.27 -2.50 5.14
N GLN A 161 -10.19 -3.31 4.10
CA GLN A 161 -9.34 -4.48 3.99
C GLN A 161 -8.88 -4.62 2.54
N VAL A 162 -7.60 -4.86 2.32
CA VAL A 162 -7.00 -5.10 1.02
C VAL A 162 -6.13 -6.34 1.16
N ASP A 163 -6.45 -7.39 0.41
CA ASP A 163 -5.76 -8.67 0.45
C ASP A 163 -5.13 -8.97 -0.89
N LEU A 164 -3.85 -9.33 -0.86
CA LEU A 164 -3.10 -9.92 -1.95
C LEU A 164 -3.00 -11.43 -1.67
N ASN A 165 -3.60 -12.22 -2.56
CA ASN A 165 -3.58 -13.68 -2.43
C ASN A 165 -2.17 -14.26 -2.61
N PRO A 166 -1.95 -15.52 -2.15
CA PRO A 166 -0.69 -16.22 -2.38
C PRO A 166 -0.27 -16.18 -3.84
N LEU A 167 1.02 -15.94 -4.05
CA LEU A 167 1.65 -15.83 -5.35
C LEU A 167 2.79 -16.84 -5.44
N ASP A 168 2.81 -17.64 -6.48
CA ASP A 168 3.90 -18.54 -6.84
C ASP A 168 4.15 -18.43 -8.35
N TYR A 169 5.23 -17.73 -8.71
CA TYR A 169 5.58 -17.45 -10.08
C TYR A 169 6.94 -18.05 -10.42
N ARG A 170 7.01 -18.76 -11.54
CA ARG A 170 8.25 -19.30 -12.08
C ARG A 170 8.35 -19.04 -13.57
N ASP A 171 9.46 -18.44 -13.97
CA ASP A 171 9.76 -18.14 -15.37
C ASP A 171 10.87 -19.07 -15.85
N GLU A 172 10.51 -20.09 -16.63
CA GLU A 172 11.49 -21.06 -17.15
C GLU A 172 12.53 -20.43 -18.06
N ALA A 173 12.18 -19.37 -18.80
CA ALA A 173 13.06 -18.74 -19.78
C ALA A 173 14.16 -17.89 -19.14
N SER A 174 13.89 -17.28 -17.97
CA SER A 174 14.97 -16.62 -17.19
C SER A 174 15.46 -17.45 -16.02
N GLY A 175 14.76 -18.47 -15.56
CA GLY A 175 15.05 -19.12 -14.29
C GLY A 175 14.77 -18.23 -13.07
N VAL A 176 13.90 -17.22 -13.21
CA VAL A 176 13.48 -16.38 -12.07
C VAL A 176 12.30 -17.08 -11.40
N ALA A 177 12.35 -17.21 -10.07
CA ALA A 177 11.25 -17.72 -9.28
C ALA A 177 10.91 -16.74 -8.15
N VAL A 178 9.62 -16.52 -7.89
CA VAL A 178 9.17 -15.64 -6.82
C VAL A 178 7.94 -16.23 -6.16
N SER A 179 7.93 -16.26 -4.85
CA SER A 179 6.77 -16.70 -4.06
C SER A 179 6.48 -15.70 -2.95
N LEU A 180 5.20 -15.44 -2.70
CA LEU A 180 4.68 -14.69 -1.57
C LEU A 180 3.52 -15.47 -0.96
N ALA A 181 3.52 -15.69 0.35
CA ALA A 181 2.47 -16.46 1.02
C ALA A 181 1.12 -15.75 1.00
N GLU A 182 1.03 -14.50 1.43
CA GLU A 182 -0.15 -13.62 1.35
C GLU A 182 0.27 -12.22 1.82
N ALA A 183 -0.51 -11.19 1.51
CA ALA A 183 -0.40 -9.90 2.19
C ALA A 183 -1.78 -9.31 2.44
N SER A 184 -1.96 -8.62 3.55
CA SER A 184 -3.21 -8.00 3.95
C SER A 184 -2.94 -6.63 4.56
N LEU A 185 -3.72 -5.64 4.18
CA LEU A 185 -3.80 -4.34 4.84
C LEU A 185 -5.23 -4.16 5.33
N ASN A 186 -5.44 -3.97 6.62
CA ASN A 186 -6.75 -3.68 7.18
C ASN A 186 -6.69 -2.45 8.06
N GLY A 187 -7.80 -1.73 8.17
CA GLY A 187 -7.84 -0.56 9.02
C GLY A 187 -9.23 0.01 9.18
N LEU A 188 -9.25 1.14 9.85
CA LEU A 188 -10.43 1.92 10.17
C LEU A 188 -10.10 3.38 9.86
N VAL A 189 -11.11 4.12 9.44
CA VAL A 189 -11.09 5.58 9.34
C VAL A 189 -12.29 6.11 10.09
N SER A 190 -12.06 7.04 11.01
CA SER A 190 -13.12 7.72 11.75
C SER A 190 -12.86 9.21 11.82
N ALA A 191 -13.89 10.02 11.57
CA ALA A 191 -13.84 11.46 11.80
C ALA A 191 -14.32 11.79 13.21
N SER A 192 -13.62 12.67 13.90
CA SER A 192 -14.01 13.20 15.20
C SER A 192 -13.73 14.70 15.29
N GLN A 193 -14.38 15.40 16.21
CA GLN A 193 -14.11 16.81 16.47
C GLN A 193 -13.23 16.93 17.71
N ARG A 194 -12.03 17.51 17.58
CA ARG A 194 -11.10 17.76 18.69
C ARG A 194 -10.76 19.25 18.72
N GLY A 195 -11.20 19.96 19.75
CA GLY A 195 -10.94 21.40 19.86
C GLY A 195 -11.62 22.27 18.79
N GLY A 196 -12.69 21.78 18.16
CA GLY A 196 -13.40 22.49 17.07
C GLY A 196 -12.79 22.32 15.69
N GLN A 197 -11.83 21.40 15.54
CA GLN A 197 -11.27 20.96 14.26
C GLN A 197 -11.69 19.51 13.99
N GLU A 198 -11.97 19.18 12.73
CA GLU A 198 -12.14 17.79 12.32
C GLU A 198 -10.77 17.08 12.31
N VAL A 199 -10.73 15.93 12.98
CA VAL A 199 -9.58 15.05 13.07
C VAL A 199 -9.99 13.68 12.53
N LEU A 200 -9.26 13.23 11.51
CA LEU A 200 -9.38 11.90 10.96
C LEU A 200 -8.40 10.97 11.67
N THR A 201 -8.90 9.90 12.27
CA THR A 201 -8.06 8.87 12.92
C THR A 201 -8.02 7.62 12.02
N LEU A 202 -6.82 7.12 11.71
CA LEU A 202 -6.56 6.07 10.72
C LEU A 202 -5.67 4.94 11.25
N PRO A 203 -6.15 4.08 12.17
CA PRO A 203 -5.42 2.89 12.57
C PRO A 203 -5.43 1.88 11.42
N SER A 204 -4.25 1.38 11.11
CA SER A 204 -3.94 0.57 9.95
C SER A 204 -2.97 -0.53 10.36
N HIS A 205 -3.25 -1.75 9.94
CA HIS A 205 -2.44 -2.91 10.20
C HIS A 205 -2.11 -3.60 8.87
N PHE A 206 -0.83 -3.74 8.59
CA PHE A 206 -0.31 -4.43 7.42
C PHE A 206 0.39 -5.71 7.86
N ARG A 207 0.14 -6.80 7.14
CA ARG A 207 0.89 -8.05 7.24
C ARG A 207 1.26 -8.54 5.86
N ALA A 208 2.47 -9.07 5.72
CA ALA A 208 2.85 -9.92 4.61
C ALA A 208 3.48 -11.19 5.16
N GLY A 209 3.09 -12.33 4.62
CA GLY A 209 3.71 -13.62 4.93
C GLY A 209 5.09 -13.76 4.29
N ALA A 210 5.60 -14.98 4.28
CA ALA A 210 6.94 -15.24 3.74
C ALA A 210 7.04 -14.85 2.26
N PHE A 211 8.14 -14.20 1.90
CA PHE A 211 8.52 -13.88 0.53
C PHE A 211 9.84 -14.56 0.19
N ARG A 212 9.95 -15.06 -1.03
CA ARG A 212 11.20 -15.58 -1.59
C ARG A 212 11.30 -15.17 -3.04
N MET A 213 12.49 -14.75 -3.44
CA MET A 213 12.86 -14.49 -4.82
C MET A 213 14.19 -15.18 -5.11
N GLU A 214 14.22 -15.90 -6.22
CA GLU A 214 15.40 -16.54 -6.78
C GLU A 214 15.73 -15.84 -8.09
N LEU A 215 16.94 -15.29 -8.17
CA LEU A 215 17.46 -14.61 -9.34
C LEU A 215 18.56 -15.47 -9.96
N PRO A 216 18.49 -15.78 -11.27
CA PRO A 216 19.59 -16.44 -11.96
C PRO A 216 20.85 -15.55 -11.95
N GLY A 217 22.02 -16.16 -11.91
CA GLY A 217 23.31 -15.48 -12.00
C GLY A 217 24.35 -16.35 -12.70
N GLU A 218 25.40 -15.73 -13.24
CA GLU A 218 26.48 -16.43 -13.94
C GLU A 218 27.19 -17.46 -13.04
N ASN A 219 27.31 -17.15 -11.74
CA ASN A 219 27.94 -18.02 -10.73
C ASN A 219 26.94 -18.89 -9.95
N GLY A 220 25.66 -18.89 -10.34
CA GLY A 220 24.58 -19.58 -9.62
C GLY A 220 23.44 -18.64 -9.22
N PRO A 221 22.36 -19.18 -8.60
CA PRO A 221 21.22 -18.39 -8.21
C PRO A 221 21.51 -17.54 -6.96
N SER A 222 21.04 -16.30 -6.97
CA SER A 222 20.93 -15.46 -5.77
C SER A 222 19.54 -15.60 -5.16
N HIS A 223 19.44 -15.59 -3.85
CA HIS A 223 18.18 -15.69 -3.13
C HIS A 223 17.98 -14.47 -2.24
N LEU A 224 16.79 -13.89 -2.29
CA LEU A 224 16.31 -12.88 -1.35
C LEU A 224 15.05 -13.43 -0.69
N SER A 225 14.95 -13.38 0.63
CA SER A 225 13.72 -13.78 1.32
C SER A 225 13.48 -12.99 2.58
N PHE A 226 12.21 -12.94 2.99
CA PHE A 226 11.84 -12.57 4.35
C PHE A 226 10.77 -13.52 4.89
N SER A 227 10.78 -13.75 6.20
CA SER A 227 9.85 -14.68 6.85
C SER A 227 8.45 -14.09 7.07
N GLY A 228 8.36 -12.76 7.10
CA GLY A 228 7.14 -12.00 7.17
C GLY A 228 7.45 -10.51 7.40
N ILE A 229 6.44 -9.68 7.23
CA ILE A 229 6.44 -8.26 7.57
C ILE A 229 5.16 -8.00 8.35
N SER A 230 5.26 -7.26 9.45
CA SER A 230 4.10 -6.65 10.09
C SER A 230 4.36 -5.17 10.28
N ALA A 231 3.38 -4.34 9.97
CA ALA A 231 3.43 -2.92 10.26
C ALA A 231 2.11 -2.47 10.87
N ASP A 232 2.22 -1.62 11.89
CA ASP A 232 1.09 -0.93 12.49
C ASP A 232 1.29 0.55 12.24
N ALA A 233 0.23 1.26 11.91
CA ALA A 233 0.26 2.70 11.78
C ALA A 233 -1.03 3.31 12.32
N ASP A 234 -0.92 4.31 13.17
CA ASP A 234 -2.03 5.06 13.76
C ASP A 234 -1.75 6.54 13.52
N TYR A 235 -2.60 7.17 12.72
CA TYR A 235 -2.47 8.58 12.36
C TYR A 235 -3.70 9.34 12.83
N ASP A 236 -3.49 10.50 13.45
CA ASP A 236 -4.50 11.56 13.58
C ASP A 236 -4.13 12.65 12.56
N LEU A 237 -5.00 12.92 11.60
CA LEU A 237 -4.82 13.96 10.57
C LEU A 237 -5.81 15.10 10.78
N ASN A 238 -5.41 16.34 10.55
CA ASN A 238 -6.34 17.48 10.49
C ASN A 238 -7.08 17.54 9.14
N GLU A 239 -8.01 18.50 9.00
CA GLU A 239 -8.75 18.77 7.75
C GLU A 239 -7.86 18.98 6.51
N GLY A 240 -6.64 19.49 6.72
CA GLY A 240 -5.64 19.69 5.66
C GLY A 240 -4.83 18.43 5.31
N GLY A 241 -5.08 17.30 5.99
CA GLY A 241 -4.33 16.05 5.82
C GLY A 241 -2.95 16.05 6.48
N LEU A 242 -2.62 17.07 7.29
CA LEU A 242 -1.38 17.09 8.06
C LEU A 242 -1.54 16.23 9.31
N ALA A 243 -0.55 15.39 9.58
CA ALA A 243 -0.55 14.52 10.74
C ALA A 243 -0.30 15.33 12.02
N LEU A 244 -1.28 15.31 12.93
CA LEU A 244 -1.19 15.85 14.29
C LEU A 244 -0.51 14.85 15.24
N ARG A 245 -0.77 13.56 15.02
CA ARG A 245 -0.14 12.45 15.73
C ARG A 245 0.12 11.34 14.73
N SER A 246 1.27 10.70 14.84
CA SER A 246 1.50 9.41 14.19
C SER A 246 2.21 8.47 15.15
N HIS A 247 1.83 7.21 15.12
CA HIS A 247 2.61 6.12 15.65
C HIS A 247 2.71 5.08 14.56
N SER A 248 3.93 4.66 14.23
CA SER A 248 4.14 3.54 13.34
C SER A 248 5.13 2.56 13.91
N SER A 249 4.91 1.29 13.63
CA SER A 249 5.87 0.24 13.89
C SER A 249 5.98 -0.66 12.66
N LEU A 250 7.19 -1.16 12.41
CA LEU A 250 7.50 -2.09 11.35
C LEU A 250 8.38 -3.17 11.95
N GLU A 251 8.03 -4.43 11.71
CA GLU A 251 8.80 -5.58 12.12
C GLU A 251 9.00 -6.51 10.92
N VAL A 252 10.25 -6.85 10.67
CA VAL A 252 10.67 -7.87 9.70
C VAL A 252 11.51 -8.88 10.49
N PRO A 253 10.92 -9.99 10.97
CA PRO A 253 11.58 -10.90 11.91
C PRO A 253 12.85 -11.54 11.33
N LYS A 254 12.88 -11.74 10.02
CA LYS A 254 14.06 -12.24 9.32
C LYS A 254 14.02 -11.79 7.88
N LEU A 255 15.06 -11.06 7.46
CA LEU A 255 15.45 -10.81 6.09
C LEU A 255 16.71 -11.64 5.82
N GLU A 256 16.76 -12.30 4.68
CA GLU A 256 17.88 -13.16 4.29
C GLU A 256 18.27 -12.89 2.84
N PHE A 257 19.57 -12.73 2.60
CA PHE A 257 20.16 -12.59 1.28
C PHE A 257 21.29 -13.60 1.12
N MET A 258 21.24 -14.37 0.04
CA MET A 258 22.27 -15.34 -0.33
C MET A 258 22.73 -15.04 -1.76
N ALA A 259 24.00 -14.68 -1.92
CA ALA A 259 24.64 -14.59 -3.22
C ALA A 259 25.43 -15.89 -3.51
N PRO A 260 25.70 -16.22 -4.78
CA PRO A 260 26.22 -17.54 -5.16
C PRO A 260 27.61 -17.84 -4.57
N ASP A 261 28.44 -16.80 -4.45
CA ASP A 261 29.82 -16.90 -3.97
C ASP A 261 29.95 -16.69 -2.44
N VAL A 262 28.83 -16.66 -1.73
CA VAL A 262 28.79 -16.41 -0.29
C VAL A 262 28.46 -17.72 0.44
N PRO A 263 29.35 -18.23 1.32
CA PRO A 263 29.21 -19.58 1.88
C PRO A 263 28.04 -19.73 2.87
N GLU A 264 27.58 -18.62 3.46
CA GLU A 264 26.42 -18.58 4.33
C GLU A 264 25.55 -17.36 3.98
N PRO A 265 24.21 -17.43 4.13
CA PRO A 265 23.37 -16.28 3.89
C PRO A 265 23.66 -15.15 4.89
N VAL A 266 23.55 -13.91 4.42
CA VAL A 266 23.46 -12.73 5.29
C VAL A 266 22.03 -12.62 5.78
N SER A 267 21.82 -12.59 7.09
CA SER A 267 20.46 -12.45 7.65
C SER A 267 20.42 -11.45 8.79
N PHE A 268 19.29 -10.78 8.96
CA PHE A 268 19.03 -9.89 10.10
C PHE A 268 17.53 -9.75 10.35
N SER A 269 17.14 -9.33 11.54
CA SER A 269 15.80 -8.82 11.82
C SER A 269 15.82 -7.28 11.80
N LEU A 270 14.70 -6.69 11.43
CA LEU A 270 14.50 -5.24 11.42
C LEU A 270 13.30 -4.91 12.30
N VAL A 271 13.49 -4.01 13.26
CA VAL A 271 12.41 -3.39 14.02
C VAL A 271 12.54 -1.89 13.88
N SER A 272 11.50 -1.23 13.38
CA SER A 272 11.40 0.22 13.37
C SER A 272 10.18 0.66 14.17
N ARG A 273 10.33 1.72 14.95
CA ARG A 273 9.22 2.39 15.64
C ARG A 273 9.40 3.87 15.43
N SER A 274 8.35 4.56 15.01
CA SER A 274 8.33 6.00 14.90
C SER A 274 7.10 6.54 15.61
N SER A 275 7.25 7.69 16.25
CA SER A 275 6.13 8.45 16.77
C SER A 275 6.36 9.92 16.48
N MET A 276 5.31 10.57 16.01
CA MET A 276 5.25 12.01 15.82
C MET A 276 4.09 12.57 16.63
N SER A 277 4.27 13.72 17.23
CA SER A 277 3.17 14.48 17.84
C SER A 277 3.42 15.97 17.67
N ASP A 278 2.37 16.69 17.30
CA ASP A 278 2.30 18.13 17.43
C ASP A 278 1.59 18.47 18.75
N ASP A 279 2.30 19.14 19.65
CA ASP A 279 1.74 19.70 20.86
C ASP A 279 1.93 21.22 20.84
N ALA A 280 0.81 21.94 20.66
CA ALA A 280 0.75 23.40 20.62
C ALA A 280 1.71 24.06 19.59
N GLY A 281 1.87 23.47 18.41
CA GLY A 281 2.72 23.98 17.32
C GLY A 281 4.20 23.61 17.46
N SER A 282 4.53 22.73 18.41
CA SER A 282 5.84 22.14 18.57
C SER A 282 5.81 20.69 18.11
N LEU A 283 6.58 20.39 17.07
CA LEU A 283 6.72 19.06 16.54
C LEU A 283 7.74 18.24 17.35
N TYR A 284 7.30 17.06 17.77
CA TYR A 284 8.13 16.03 18.40
C TYR A 284 8.15 14.80 17.50
N LEU A 285 9.35 14.28 17.24
CA LEU A 285 9.60 13.08 16.46
C LEU A 285 10.58 12.19 17.21
N ASP A 286 10.16 10.97 17.52
CA ASP A 286 11.02 9.90 18.04
C ASP A 286 11.01 8.75 17.03
N SER A 287 12.18 8.30 16.61
CA SER A 287 12.35 7.19 15.68
C SER A 287 13.45 6.27 16.18
N ASP A 288 13.11 5.00 16.34
CA ASP A 288 14.01 3.92 16.73
C ASP A 288 14.09 2.91 15.57
N LEU A 289 15.30 2.61 15.13
CA LEU A 289 15.58 1.63 14.09
C LEU A 289 16.60 0.63 14.64
N LYS A 290 16.22 -0.64 14.74
CA LYS A 290 17.05 -1.72 15.27
C LYS A 290 17.23 -2.81 14.21
N LEU A 291 18.49 -3.12 13.93
CA LEU A 291 18.93 -4.31 13.22
C LEU A 291 19.43 -5.30 14.27
N GLN A 292 18.79 -6.46 14.38
CA GLN A 292 19.17 -7.48 15.36
C GLN A 292 19.54 -8.78 14.64
N ALA A 293 20.22 -9.66 15.37
CA ALA A 293 20.64 -10.97 14.86
C ALA A 293 21.34 -10.88 13.49
N VAL A 294 22.19 -9.87 13.30
CA VAL A 294 22.91 -9.65 12.03
C VAL A 294 23.96 -10.74 11.92
N LYS A 295 23.65 -11.75 11.10
CA LYS A 295 24.54 -12.85 10.76
C LYS A 295 25.18 -12.56 9.42
N THR A 296 26.51 -12.55 9.38
CA THR A 296 27.27 -12.45 8.14
C THR A 296 28.33 -13.56 8.08
N PRO A 297 28.80 -13.96 6.89
CA PRO A 297 29.88 -14.94 6.77
C PRO A 297 31.23 -14.45 7.30
N PHE A 298 31.38 -13.13 7.50
CA PHE A 298 32.67 -12.48 7.73
C PHE A 298 32.80 -11.87 9.13
N ALA A 299 31.73 -11.88 9.92
CA ALA A 299 31.71 -11.31 11.26
C ALA A 299 30.79 -12.15 12.18
N PRO A 300 31.08 -12.19 13.49
CA PRO A 300 30.17 -12.80 14.46
C PRO A 300 28.80 -12.12 14.43
N GLU A 301 27.80 -12.77 15.03
CA GLU A 301 26.48 -12.19 15.20
C GLU A 301 26.57 -10.83 15.91
N THR A 302 25.97 -9.80 15.33
CA THR A 302 26.01 -8.44 15.84
C THR A 302 24.62 -7.81 15.90
N GLU A 303 24.46 -6.82 16.76
CA GLU A 303 23.29 -5.95 16.81
C GLU A 303 23.73 -4.53 16.49
N ALA A 304 22.92 -3.81 15.72
CA ALA A 304 23.13 -2.41 15.39
C ALA A 304 21.83 -1.64 15.57
N GLY A 305 21.88 -0.52 16.29
CA GLY A 305 20.71 0.33 16.52
C GLY A 305 21.01 1.78 16.16
N LEU A 306 20.06 2.44 15.52
CA LEU A 306 20.03 3.87 15.31
C LEU A 306 18.80 4.43 16.04
N ASN A 307 19.02 5.26 17.04
CA ASN A 307 17.96 6.05 17.67
C ASN A 307 18.09 7.50 17.22
N PHE A 308 16.99 8.06 16.72
CA PHE A 308 16.88 9.43 16.28
C PHE A 308 15.73 10.10 17.04
N ARG A 309 16.05 11.14 17.80
CA ARG A 309 15.06 11.96 18.51
C ARG A 309 15.23 13.41 18.13
N LEU A 310 14.13 14.02 17.75
CA LEU A 310 14.02 15.43 17.39
C LEU A 310 12.83 16.03 18.14
N SER A 311 13.05 17.13 18.86
CA SER A 311 12.04 17.73 19.72
C SER A 311 12.07 19.25 19.63
N GLY A 312 10.90 19.87 19.66
CA GLY A 312 10.78 21.33 19.74
C GLY A 312 11.03 22.05 18.41
N LEU A 313 10.82 21.38 17.26
CA LEU A 313 10.75 22.12 16.00
C LEU A 313 9.46 22.94 16.00
N ASN A 314 9.62 24.26 15.97
CA ASN A 314 8.50 25.18 15.81
C ASN A 314 8.09 25.20 14.33
N GLU A 315 6.84 24.81 14.05
CA GLU A 315 6.30 24.73 12.69
C GLU A 315 6.37 26.06 11.94
N ALA A 316 6.13 27.18 12.63
CA ALA A 316 6.20 28.51 12.06
C ALA A 316 7.64 28.85 11.61
N ALA A 317 8.63 28.48 12.42
CA ALA A 317 10.04 28.68 12.07
C ALA A 317 10.48 27.81 10.88
N MET A 318 9.97 26.57 10.78
CA MET A 318 10.23 25.69 9.64
C MET A 318 9.62 26.21 8.35
N THR A 319 8.40 26.73 8.42
CA THR A 319 7.71 27.33 7.26
C THR A 319 8.44 28.60 6.80
N GLU A 320 8.87 29.45 7.74
CA GLU A 320 9.69 30.63 7.42
C GLU A 320 11.01 30.24 6.76
N PHE A 321 11.71 29.22 7.28
CA PHE A 321 12.96 28.71 6.70
C PHE A 321 12.76 28.17 5.28
N GLN A 322 11.68 27.42 5.03
CA GLN A 322 11.35 26.90 3.70
C GLN A 322 11.06 28.02 2.70
N GLN A 323 10.33 29.05 3.12
CA GLN A 323 10.06 30.24 2.28
C GLN A 323 11.36 30.99 1.94
N GLN A 324 12.28 31.12 2.91
CA GLN A 324 13.59 31.73 2.67
C GLN A 324 14.45 30.91 1.71
N LEU A 325 14.44 29.57 1.81
CA LEU A 325 15.14 28.69 0.87
C LEU A 325 14.58 28.77 -0.56
N GLN A 326 13.28 28.97 -0.72
CA GLN A 326 12.64 29.14 -2.04
C GLN A 326 12.92 30.52 -2.67
N ALA A 327 13.33 31.50 -1.87
CA ALA A 327 13.66 32.85 -2.33
C ALA A 327 15.14 33.01 -2.77
N LEU A 328 15.97 32.00 -2.53
CA LEU A 328 17.38 31.91 -2.96
C LEU A 328 17.50 31.21 -4.32
#